data_AF-A0A945A1V4-F1
#
_entry.id   AF-A0A945A1V4-F1
#
_cell.length_a   1.000
_cell.length_b   1.000
_cell.length_c   1.000
_cell.angle_alpha   90.00
_cell.angle_beta   90.00
_cell.angle_gamma   90.00
#
_symmetry.space_group_name_H-M   'P 1'
#
loop_
_entity.id
_entity.type
_entity.pdbx_description
1 polymer ?
#
loop_
_entity_poly.entity_id
_entity_poly.type
_entity_poly.pdbx_seq_one_letter_code
_entity_poly.pdbx_strand_id
1 'polypeptide(L)' 'MNAAVAISEAMGIKLPSLGQSNSGLVSTGLLYRVFALSQLDFRNSASYELAAELVDEAISMQRGGSTTSGV' A
#
# COMPACT_ATOMS: atom_id res chain seq x y z
N MET A 1 11.90 7.04 0.73
CA MET A 1 10.64 6.34 1.04
C MET A 1 10.89 5.32 2.14
N ASN A 2 9.99 5.14 3.10
CA ASN A 2 10.06 4.06 4.09
C ASN A 2 8.78 3.22 4.01
N ALA A 3 8.72 2.11 4.74
CA ALA A 3 7.57 1.19 4.71
C ALA A 3 6.24 1.92 4.97
N ALA A 4 6.18 2.81 5.96
CA ALA A 4 4.95 3.52 6.32
C ALA A 4 4.44 4.42 5.18
N VAL A 5 5.34 5.15 4.50
CA VAL A 5 5.01 5.96 3.34
C VAL A 5 4.51 5.08 2.18
N ALA A 6 5.25 4.02 1.85
CA ALA A 6 4.88 3.11 0.76
C ALA A 6 3.52 2.43 1.02
N ILE A 7 3.26 2.00 2.25
CA ILE A 7 1.98 1.42 2.69
C ILE A 7 0.83 2.43 2.54
N SER A 8 1.05 3.67 2.99
CA SER A 8 0.04 4.73 2.90
C SER A 8 -0.32 5.04 1.45
N GLU A 9 0.70 5.15 0.59
CA GLU A 9 0.55 5.37 -0.85
C GLU A 9 -0.18 4.21 -1.53
N ALA A 10 0.26 2.96 -1.30
CA ALA A 10 -0.34 1.76 -1.87
C ALA A 10 -1.81 1.55 -1.45
N MET A 11 -2.19 2.00 -0.25
CA MET A 11 -3.57 1.94 0.22
C MET A 11 -4.41 3.14 -0.19
N GLY A 12 -3.81 4.22 -0.72
CA GLY A 12 -4.49 5.49 -0.95
C GLY A 12 -5.01 6.14 0.33
N ILE A 13 -4.40 5.85 1.48
CA ILE A 13 -4.77 6.39 2.80
C ILE A 13 -3.69 7.38 3.23
N LYS A 14 -4.10 8.50 3.83
CA LYS A 14 -3.15 9.47 4.38
C LYS A 14 -2.29 8.80 5.46
N LEU A 15 -0.97 9.00 5.42
CA LEU A 15 -0.07 8.57 6.49
C LEU A 15 -0.48 9.25 7.81
N PRO A 16 -0.80 8.49 8.89
CA PRO A 16 -1.12 9.08 10.18
C PRO A 16 0.11 9.72 10.83
N SER A 17 -0.13 10.74 11.66
CA SER A 17 0.89 11.31 12.53
C SER A 17 1.41 10.26 13.52
N LEU A 18 2.63 10.46 14.05
CA LEU A 18 3.21 9.55 15.05
C LEU A 18 2.28 9.38 16.27
N GLY A 19 2.05 8.13 16.66
CA GLY A 19 1.16 7.77 17.76
C GLY A 19 -0.33 7.87 17.45
N GLN A 20 -0.72 8.22 16.22
CA GLN A 20 -2.10 8.23 15.75
C GLN A 20 -2.39 7.07 14.80
N SER A 21 -3.67 6.78 14.58
CA SER A 21 -4.13 5.74 13.66
C SER A 21 -5.22 6.27 12.73
N ASN A 22 -5.23 5.78 11.49
CA ASN A 22 -6.32 6.00 10.54
C ASN A 22 -7.07 4.68 10.30
N SER A 23 -8.36 4.78 9.99
CA SER A 23 -9.17 3.64 9.55
C SER A 23 -9.50 3.78 8.08
N GLY A 24 -9.53 2.66 7.35
CA GLY A 24 -9.92 2.62 5.94
C GLY A 24 -10.43 1.24 5.55
N LEU A 25 -11.35 1.21 4.59
CA LEU A 25 -11.84 -0.03 3.99
C LEU A 25 -10.91 -0.41 2.84
N VAL A 26 -10.35 -1.61 2.90
CA VAL A 26 -9.49 -2.16 1.85
C VAL A 26 -9.89 -3.60 1.55
N SER A 27 -9.68 -4.05 0.31
CA SER A 27 -9.87 -5.46 -0.03
C SER A 27 -8.81 -6.32 0.65
N THR A 28 -9.16 -7.56 1.00
CA THR A 28 -8.21 -8.51 1.61
C THR A 28 -7.00 -8.75 0.70
N GLY A 29 -7.20 -8.79 -0.63
CA GLY A 29 -6.11 -8.93 -1.59
C GLY A 29 -5.13 -7.75 -1.58
N LEU A 30 -5.63 -6.52 -1.46
CA LEU A 30 -4.78 -5.33 -1.30
C LEU A 30 -4.02 -5.38 0.02
N LEU A 31 -4.69 -5.74 1.11
CA LEU A 31 -4.07 -5.84 2.45
C LEU A 31 -2.85 -6.77 2.45
N TYR A 32 -2.98 -7.97 1.88
CA TYR A 32 -1.86 -8.93 1.82
C TYR A 32 -0.68 -8.41 1.01
N ARG A 33 -0.94 -7.72 -0.11
CA ARG A 33 0.12 -7.16 -0.95
C ARG A 33 0.86 -6.02 -0.26
N VAL A 34 0.12 -5.13 0.41
CA VAL A 34 0.69 -4.03 1.20
C VAL A 34 1.47 -4.54 2.41
N PHE A 35 1.09 -5.69 2.99
CA PHE A 35 1.84 -6.30 4.09
C PHE A 35 3.28 -6.64 3.70
N ALA A 36 3.53 -7.00 2.44
CA ALA A 36 4.88 -7.27 1.94
C ALA A 36 5.81 -6.03 2.04
N LEU A 37 5.26 -4.82 1.84
CA LEU A 37 6.02 -3.56 2.00
C LEU A 37 6.57 -3.38 3.42
N SER A 38 5.85 -3.88 4.44
CA SER A 38 6.29 -3.82 5.84
C SER A 38 7.50 -4.70 6.14
N GLN A 39 7.78 -5.70 5.31
CA GLN A 39 8.83 -6.69 5.50
C GLN A 39 10.12 -6.34 4.74
N LEU A 40 10.11 -5.27 3.95
CA LEU A 40 11.27 -4.85 3.18
C LEU A 40 12.34 -4.20 4.08
N ASP A 41 13.61 -4.54 3.83
CA ASP A 41 14.73 -3.87 4.46
C ASP A 41 15.11 -2.60 3.69
N PHE A 42 14.55 -1.45 4.08
CA PHE A 42 14.84 -0.14 3.47
C PHE A 42 16.28 0.36 3.74
N ARG A 43 17.16 -0.44 4.33
CA ARG A 43 18.61 -0.18 4.31
C ARG A 43 19.28 -0.76 3.06
N ASN A 44 18.60 -1.65 2.33
CA ASN A 44 19.03 -2.18 1.05
C ASN A 44 18.43 -1.35 -0.10
N SER A 45 19.27 -0.85 -1.00
CA SER A 45 18.83 -0.06 -2.16
C SER A 45 17.89 -0.82 -3.09
N ALA A 46 18.09 -2.14 -3.27
CA ALA A 46 17.23 -2.97 -4.11
C ALA A 46 15.80 -3.07 -3.57
N SER A 47 15.61 -2.90 -2.25
CA SER A 47 14.28 -2.90 -1.64
C SER A 47 13.45 -1.67 -2.03
N TYR A 48 14.09 -0.57 -2.45
CA TYR A 48 13.35 0.61 -2.94
C TYR A 48 12.75 0.36 -4.32
N GLU A 49 13.48 -0.32 -5.21
CA GLU A 49 12.97 -0.72 -6.53
C GLU A 49 11.81 -1.69 -6.39
N LEU A 50 11.95 -2.71 -5.53
CA LEU A 50 10.88 -3.65 -5.24
C LEU A 50 9.67 -2.97 -4.57
N ALA A 51 9.90 -2.01 -3.66
CA ALA A 51 8.81 -1.25 -3.05
C ALA A 51 8.02 -0.45 -4.08
N ALA A 52 8.69 0.17 -5.07
CA ALA A 52 8.03 0.92 -6.12
C ALA A 52 7.12 0.02 -6.98
N GLU A 53 7.61 -1.14 -7.40
CA GLU A 53 6.82 -2.11 -8.17
C GLU A 53 5.59 -2.58 -7.38
N LEU A 54 5.77 -2.94 -6.11
CA LEU A 54 4.67 -3.40 -5.25
C LEU A 54 3.62 -2.31 -5.00
N VAL A 55 4.03 -1.04 -4.91
CA VAL A 55 3.12 0.11 -4.81
C VAL A 55 2.32 0.27 -6.11
N ASP A 56 2.98 0.21 -7.27
CA ASP A 56 2.30 0.33 -8.57
C ASP A 56 1.30 -0.81 -8.82
N GLU A 57 1.65 -2.05 -8.45
CA GLU A 57 0.74 -3.19 -8.49
C GLU A 57 -0.48 -2.96 -7.58
N ALA A 58 -0.26 -2.50 -6.35
CA ALA A 58 -1.32 -2.21 -5.39
C ALA A 58 -2.27 -1.11 -5.88
N ILE A 59 -1.74 -0.02 -6.41
CA ILE A 59 -2.53 1.07 -7.01
C ILE A 59 -3.35 0.56 -8.19
N SER A 60 -2.76 -0.30 -9.03
CA SER A 60 -3.46 -0.90 -10.18
C SER A 60 -4.65 -1.76 -9.73
N MET A 61 -4.51 -2.51 -8.64
CA MET A 61 -5.61 -3.28 -8.05
C MET A 61 -6.75 -2.41 -7.52
N GLN A 62 -6.45 -1.22 -6.98
CA GLN A 62 -7.47 -0.27 -6.54
C GLN A 62 -8.27 0.29 -7.72
N ARG A 63 -7.62 0.54 -8.86
CA ARG A 63 -8.27 1.05 -10.09
C ARG A 63 -9.12 0.00 -10.78
N GLY A 64 -8.70 -1.27 -10.76
CA GLY A 64 -9.43 -2.39 -11.37
C GLY A 64 -10.74 -2.77 -10.69
N GLY A 65 -10.99 -2.30 -9.46
CA GLY A 65 -12.23 -2.57 -8.71
C GLY A 65 -13.39 -1.59 -8.97
N SER A 66 -13.20 -0.55 -9.79
CA SER A 66 -14.22 0.51 -9.96
C SER A 66 -15.39 0.17 -10.91
N THR A 67 -15.51 -1.08 -11.36
CA THR A 67 -16.62 -1.53 -12.24
C THR A 67 -17.52 -2.56 -11.55
N THR A 68 -18.07 -2.21 -10.38
CA THR A 68 -19.32 -2.81 -9.89
C THR A 68 -20.25 -1.70 -9.47
N SER A 69 -20.90 -1.12 -10.47
CA SER A 69 -22.21 -0.50 -10.32
C SER A 69 -23.24 -1.64 -10.19
N GLY A 70 -24.06 -1.60 -9.14
CA GLY A 70 -25.13 -2.57 -8.87
C GLY A 70 -24.86 -3.41 -7.61
N VAL A 71 -25.53 -3.07 -6.50
CA VAL A 71 -26.95 -3.32 -6.21
C VAL A 71 -27.52 -2.12 -5.46
#